data_AF-A0A4U0FGT1-F1
#
_entry.id   AF-A0A4U0FGT1-F1
#
_cell.length_a   1.000
_cell.length_b   1.000
_cell.length_c   1.000
_cell.angle_alpha   90.00
_cell.angle_beta   90.00
_cell.angle_gamma   90.00
#
_symmetry.space_group_name_H-M   'P 1'
#
loop_
_entity.id
_entity.type
_entity.pdbx_description
1 polymer ?
#
loop_
_entity_poly.entity_id
_entity_poly.type
_entity_poly.pdbx_seq_one_letter_code
_entity_poly.pdbx_strand_id
1 'polypeptide(L)'
;MEPAWRSCDNREYCVFGCSRQGGGLMSQRELSPLVYVFFEGCVLLCWMLLLSGMMKQFGEITIFLIFPVLLLLCVGLIKWLNRSLGSRGAEAAGALLVVAVIVPIIARLGTSWFLIGAAVIGFIFIHRISGILYQQETMERLCRGYFLMESIVIPFLTVPSFHTASARDIVSPVLIPLAAISCFGIRLFVLLLVQRTLRGTWHFRIRNTLLPAGLILAVLLVMAAWPFVATGPLYLIVPLMKWLDPLIVWMQSVFSKVQPQQPNEAGPNQEAIERVQWDYHAPNIPDWAFLLAVMLAVVAVWYVFNNNNRVQAAARQTTFQPEVQIKRMRWSANPSLQFLSTTAPIRQIYQQMLRWLETKGWPITPGETPREYAQRVESQQLTGHEATREVWEITKCYEHSRYGAETQTVEDDPTVLKAREALERMKST
;
A
#
# COMPACT_ATOMS: atom_id res chain seq x y z
N MET A 1 0.34 -32.65 -59.11
CA MET A 1 1.33 -32.99 -58.07
C MET A 1 1.11 -32.04 -56.92
N GLU A 2 0.27 -32.46 -55.98
CA GLU A 2 -0.06 -31.76 -54.73
C GLU A 2 0.59 -32.53 -53.58
N PRO A 3 1.10 -31.87 -52.54
CA PRO A 3 1.29 -32.52 -51.26
C PRO A 3 0.08 -32.23 -50.36
N ALA A 4 -0.70 -33.29 -50.16
CA ALA A 4 -1.62 -33.46 -49.04
C ALA A 4 -0.83 -33.53 -47.72
N TRP A 5 -1.20 -32.72 -46.74
CA TRP A 5 -0.88 -33.00 -45.34
C TRP A 5 -2.14 -32.98 -44.48
N ARG A 6 -2.33 -34.16 -43.89
CA ARG A 6 -3.38 -34.60 -43.00
C ARG A 6 -3.42 -33.83 -41.67
N SER A 7 -4.66 -33.65 -41.22
CA SER A 7 -5.20 -33.83 -39.87
C SER A 7 -4.21 -33.86 -38.68
N CYS A 8 -4.34 -32.87 -37.80
CA CYS A 8 -4.25 -33.10 -36.36
C CYS A 8 -5.59 -32.76 -35.70
N ASP A 9 -6.16 -33.81 -35.14
CA ASP A 9 -7.33 -33.90 -34.30
C ASP A 9 -7.28 -33.02 -33.03
N ASN A 10 -8.46 -32.52 -32.68
CA ASN A 10 -9.04 -32.46 -31.34
C ASN A 10 -8.08 -32.22 -30.17
N ARG A 11 -8.05 -30.97 -29.69
CA ARG A 11 -8.18 -30.70 -28.25
C ARG A 11 -9.20 -29.62 -28.00
N GLU A 12 -10.21 -30.05 -27.25
CA GLU A 12 -11.21 -29.28 -26.54
C GLU A 12 -10.61 -28.04 -25.91
N TYR A 13 -11.07 -26.85 -26.34
CA TYR A 13 -10.99 -25.67 -25.52
C TYR A 13 -12.41 -25.30 -25.11
N CYS A 14 -12.67 -25.53 -23.83
CA CYS A 14 -13.90 -25.23 -23.14
C CYS A 14 -14.46 -23.86 -23.55
N VAL A 15 -15.65 -23.92 -24.13
CA VAL A 15 -16.62 -22.83 -24.22
C VAL A 15 -16.95 -22.41 -22.79
N PHE A 16 -16.29 -21.37 -22.28
CA PHE A 16 -16.80 -20.63 -21.14
C PHE A 16 -17.69 -19.51 -21.66
N GLY A 17 -18.99 -19.68 -21.41
CA GLY A 17 -20.03 -18.71 -21.70
C GLY A 17 -19.70 -17.34 -21.13
N CYS A 18 -19.58 -16.37 -22.03
CA CYS A 18 -19.44 -14.97 -21.69
C CYS A 18 -20.82 -14.44 -21.26
N SER A 19 -21.10 -14.58 -19.96
CA SER A 19 -22.18 -13.84 -19.32
C SER A 19 -21.69 -12.43 -19.02
N ARG A 20 -22.47 -11.46 -19.50
CA ARG A 20 -22.53 -10.04 -19.08
C ARG A 20 -21.74 -9.72 -17.80
N GLN A 21 -20.76 -8.82 -17.91
CA GLN A 21 -20.66 -7.61 -17.09
C GLN A 21 -19.51 -6.73 -17.56
N GLY A 22 -19.77 -5.42 -17.68
CA GLY A 22 -18.74 -4.39 -17.84
C GLY A 22 -17.92 -4.24 -16.56
N GLY A 23 -16.99 -5.17 -16.33
CA GLY A 23 -15.96 -5.11 -15.32
C GLY A 23 -14.60 -5.22 -16.00
N GLY A 24 -13.98 -4.08 -16.25
CA GLY A 24 -12.72 -3.98 -16.98
C GLY A 24 -11.57 -4.76 -16.34
N LEU A 25 -10.84 -5.46 -17.21
CA LEU A 25 -9.40 -5.64 -17.24
C LEU A 25 -8.70 -6.22 -16.00
N MET A 26 -8.25 -7.46 -16.21
CA MET A 26 -7.23 -8.20 -15.48
C MET A 26 -7.60 -8.67 -14.07
N SER A 27 -8.05 -9.92 -14.03
CA SER A 27 -7.69 -10.88 -12.96
C SER A 27 -6.15 -11.02 -12.91
N GLN A 28 -5.43 -9.99 -12.50
CA GLN A 28 -4.13 -10.19 -11.85
C GLN A 28 -4.43 -11.09 -10.65
N ARG A 29 -3.71 -12.21 -10.53
CA ARG A 29 -3.79 -13.07 -9.35
C ARG A 29 -3.22 -12.30 -8.17
N GLU A 30 -4.04 -11.43 -7.60
CA GLU A 30 -3.74 -10.75 -6.35
C GLU A 30 -3.57 -11.81 -5.27
N LEU A 31 -2.66 -11.53 -4.34
CA LEU A 31 -2.47 -12.37 -3.18
C LEU A 31 -3.83 -12.53 -2.47
N SER A 32 -4.19 -13.76 -2.11
CA SER A 32 -5.43 -14.00 -1.36
C SER A 32 -5.45 -13.06 -0.14
N PRO A 33 -6.54 -12.29 0.09
CA PRO A 33 -6.62 -11.35 1.21
C PRO A 33 -6.32 -12.00 2.56
N LEU A 34 -6.67 -13.28 2.72
CA LEU A 34 -6.37 -14.05 3.94
C LEU A 34 -4.87 -14.27 4.15
N VAL A 35 -4.13 -14.54 3.08
CA VAL A 35 -2.69 -14.73 3.12
C VAL A 35 -2.00 -13.42 3.49
N TYR A 36 -2.47 -12.30 2.92
CA TYR A 36 -1.95 -10.98 3.29
C TYR A 36 -2.21 -10.65 4.77
N VAL A 37 -3.45 -10.83 5.23
CA VAL A 37 -3.84 -10.59 6.63
C VAL A 37 -3.02 -11.45 7.58
N PHE A 38 -2.74 -12.70 7.22
CA PHE A 38 -1.86 -13.57 8.00
C PHE A 38 -0.47 -12.95 8.16
N PHE A 39 0.16 -12.51 7.06
CA PHE A 39 1.48 -11.89 7.13
C PHE A 39 1.49 -10.56 7.89
N GLU A 40 0.46 -9.72 7.76
CA GLU A 40 0.31 -8.52 8.59
C GLU A 40 0.17 -8.87 10.07
N GLY A 41 -0.60 -9.91 10.39
CA GLY A 41 -0.69 -10.44 11.75
C GLY A 41 0.68 -10.85 12.30
N CYS A 42 1.51 -11.52 11.50
CA CYS A 42 2.88 -11.87 11.90
C CYS A 42 3.77 -10.63 12.10
N VAL A 43 3.69 -9.63 11.21
CA VAL A 43 4.46 -8.37 11.34
C VAL A 43 4.09 -7.66 12.65
N LEU A 44 2.80 -7.57 12.96
CA LEU A 44 2.35 -6.90 14.19
C LEU A 44 2.66 -7.71 15.45
N LEU A 45 2.70 -9.03 15.35
CA LEU A 45 3.20 -9.88 16.43
C LEU A 45 4.68 -9.61 16.71
N CYS A 46 5.49 -9.36 15.68
CA CYS A 46 6.86 -8.88 15.87
C CYS A 46 6.91 -7.50 16.52
N TRP A 47 5.98 -6.58 16.20
CA TRP A 47 5.88 -5.29 16.91
C TRP A 47 5.51 -5.47 18.38
N MET A 48 4.58 -6.37 18.70
CA MET A 48 4.23 -6.70 20.07
C MET A 48 5.42 -7.31 20.83
N LEU A 49 6.19 -8.19 20.18
CA LEU A 49 7.42 -8.74 20.75
C LEU A 49 8.45 -7.65 21.00
N LEU A 50 8.58 -6.67 20.10
CA LEU A 50 9.43 -5.50 20.32
C LEU A 50 8.97 -4.69 21.53
N LEU A 51 7.68 -4.45 21.68
CA LEU A 51 7.15 -3.70 22.83
C LEU A 51 7.17 -4.50 24.14
N SER A 52 7.31 -5.83 24.08
CA SER A 52 7.33 -6.67 25.28
C SER A 52 8.46 -6.29 26.24
N GLY A 53 9.56 -5.72 25.74
CA GLY A 53 10.63 -5.18 26.58
C GLY A 53 10.19 -4.04 27.49
N MET A 54 9.08 -3.36 27.20
CA MET A 54 8.52 -2.27 28.00
C MET A 54 7.49 -2.72 29.04
N MET A 55 7.24 -4.02 29.14
CA MET A 55 6.24 -4.56 30.07
C MET A 55 6.61 -4.30 31.53
N LYS A 56 5.63 -3.87 32.32
CA LYS A 56 5.75 -3.57 33.76
C LYS A 56 5.24 -4.72 34.63
N GLN A 57 4.24 -5.47 34.18
CA GLN A 57 3.52 -6.44 35.03
C GLN A 57 3.30 -7.78 34.32
N PHE A 58 3.29 -8.88 35.07
CA PHE A 58 2.97 -10.21 34.53
C PHE A 58 1.60 -10.29 33.86
N GLY A 59 0.61 -9.52 34.32
CA GLY A 59 -0.73 -9.46 33.71
C GLY A 59 -0.71 -8.97 32.26
N GLU A 60 0.33 -8.24 31.85
CA GLU A 60 0.49 -7.78 30.47
C GLU A 60 0.87 -8.95 29.52
N ILE A 61 1.46 -10.03 30.05
CA ILE A 61 1.79 -11.24 29.25
C ILE A 61 0.50 -11.88 28.75
N THR A 62 -0.55 -11.89 29.57
CA THR A 62 -1.86 -12.41 29.16
C THR A 62 -2.42 -11.63 27.98
N ILE A 63 -2.27 -10.31 27.97
CA ILE A 63 -2.69 -9.47 26.83
C ILE A 63 -1.84 -9.76 25.61
N PHE A 64 -0.52 -9.87 25.76
CA PHE A 64 0.38 -10.25 24.68
C PHE A 64 -0.07 -11.57 24.02
N LEU A 65 -0.47 -12.58 24.81
CA LEU A 65 -0.93 -13.87 24.32
C LEU A 65 -2.33 -13.84 23.68
N ILE A 66 -3.24 -13.00 24.18
CA ILE A 66 -4.62 -12.88 23.67
C ILE A 66 -4.67 -11.98 22.42
N PHE A 67 -3.73 -11.04 22.27
CA PHE A 67 -3.72 -10.06 21.19
C PHE A 67 -3.87 -10.65 19.78
N PRO A 68 -3.19 -11.76 19.40
CA PRO A 68 -3.35 -12.34 18.08
C PRO A 68 -4.77 -12.87 17.82
N VAL A 69 -5.41 -13.43 18.85
CA VAL A 69 -6.81 -13.88 18.78
C VAL A 69 -7.74 -12.68 18.59
N LEU A 70 -7.48 -11.58 19.30
CA LEU A 70 -8.23 -10.33 19.14
C LEU A 70 -8.11 -9.78 17.71
N LEU A 71 -6.90 -9.77 17.12
CA LEU A 71 -6.69 -9.33 15.74
C LEU A 71 -7.49 -10.19 14.75
N LEU A 72 -7.50 -11.52 14.93
CA LEU A 72 -8.28 -12.43 14.07
C LEU A 72 -9.79 -12.16 14.17
N LEU A 73 -10.31 -11.92 15.38
CA LEU A 73 -11.71 -11.54 15.59
C LEU A 73 -12.03 -10.19 14.92
N CYS A 74 -11.13 -9.19 15.05
CA CYS A 74 -11.26 -7.90 14.37
C CYS A 74 -11.34 -8.07 12.85
N VAL A 75 -10.54 -8.94 12.23
CA VAL A 75 -10.60 -9.23 10.78
C VAL A 75 -11.97 -9.77 10.41
N GLY A 76 -12.47 -10.76 11.15
CA GLY A 76 -13.77 -11.37 10.89
C GLY A 76 -14.90 -10.34 10.97
N LEU A 77 -14.85 -9.49 12.00
CA LEU A 77 -15.83 -8.43 12.21
C LEU A 77 -15.76 -7.35 11.11
N ILE A 78 -14.57 -6.83 10.79
CA ILE A 78 -14.39 -5.82 9.73
C ILE A 78 -14.90 -6.38 8.40
N LYS A 79 -14.60 -7.65 8.08
CA LYS A 79 -15.08 -8.30 6.86
C LYS A 79 -16.60 -8.43 6.84
N TRP A 80 -17.22 -8.74 7.98
CA TRP A 80 -18.67 -8.80 8.11
C TRP A 80 -19.31 -7.42 7.96
N LEU A 81 -18.78 -6.40 8.66
CA LEU A 81 -19.28 -5.02 8.61
C LEU A 81 -19.06 -4.36 7.25
N ASN A 82 -17.98 -4.69 6.54
CA ASN A 82 -17.73 -4.16 5.20
C ASN A 82 -18.83 -4.58 4.21
N ARG A 83 -19.49 -5.72 4.44
CA ARG A 83 -20.63 -6.16 3.61
C ARG A 83 -21.90 -5.35 3.87
N SER A 84 -22.07 -4.77 5.05
CA SER A 84 -23.30 -4.08 5.46
C SER A 84 -23.19 -2.55 5.44
N LEU A 85 -22.10 -2.00 5.96
CA LEU A 85 -21.89 -0.56 6.17
C LEU A 85 -20.91 0.08 5.18
N GLY A 86 -20.31 -0.74 4.30
CA GLY A 86 -19.19 -0.34 3.47
C GLY A 86 -17.89 -0.14 4.26
N SER A 87 -16.84 0.19 3.53
CA SER A 87 -15.45 0.19 4.03
C SER A 87 -15.17 1.25 5.10
N ARG A 88 -15.70 2.47 4.93
CA ARG A 88 -15.55 3.55 5.93
C ARG A 88 -16.26 3.22 7.24
N GLY A 89 -17.44 2.60 7.16
CA GLY A 89 -18.17 2.15 8.34
C GLY A 89 -17.43 1.02 9.07
N ALA A 90 -16.85 0.09 8.32
CA ALA A 90 -16.06 -1.00 8.87
C ALA A 90 -14.77 -0.52 9.58
N GLU A 91 -14.09 0.49 9.05
CA GLU A 91 -12.91 1.10 9.70
C GLU A 91 -13.28 1.78 11.01
N ALA A 92 -14.32 2.62 11.01
CA ALA A 92 -14.77 3.33 12.20
C ALA A 92 -15.23 2.37 13.30
N ALA A 93 -15.98 1.33 12.93
CA ALA A 93 -16.43 0.31 13.86
C ALA A 93 -15.27 -0.55 14.41
N GLY A 94 -14.29 -0.89 13.56
CA GLY A 94 -13.06 -1.57 14.01
C GLY A 94 -12.29 -0.72 15.02
N ALA A 95 -12.10 0.56 14.74
CA ALA A 95 -11.44 1.51 15.63
C ALA A 95 -12.17 1.62 16.98
N LEU A 96 -13.50 1.76 16.97
CA LEU A 96 -14.31 1.78 18.18
C LEU A 96 -14.20 0.48 19.00
N LEU A 97 -14.14 -0.68 18.33
CA LEU A 97 -13.95 -1.96 19.01
C LEU A 97 -12.59 -2.01 19.73
N VAL A 98 -11.52 -1.56 19.08
CA VAL A 98 -10.20 -1.50 19.72
C VAL A 98 -10.22 -0.58 20.94
N VAL A 99 -10.86 0.59 20.86
CA VAL A 99 -11.06 1.47 22.03
C VAL A 99 -11.85 0.75 23.13
N ALA A 100 -12.97 0.12 22.78
CA ALA A 100 -13.86 -0.54 23.72
C ALA A 100 -13.18 -1.71 24.46
N VAL A 101 -12.24 -2.40 23.82
CA VAL A 101 -11.46 -3.48 24.44
C VAL A 101 -10.31 -2.94 25.29
N ILE A 102 -9.65 -1.87 24.84
CA ILE A 102 -8.42 -1.36 25.47
C ILE A 102 -8.72 -0.50 26.69
N VAL A 103 -9.78 0.30 26.69
CA VAL A 103 -10.12 1.16 27.82
C VAL A 103 -10.34 0.36 29.12
N PRO A 104 -11.12 -0.74 29.14
CA PRO A 104 -11.26 -1.58 30.33
C PRO A 104 -9.94 -2.22 30.78
N ILE A 105 -9.08 -2.59 29.82
CA ILE A 105 -7.78 -3.20 30.10
C ILE A 105 -6.85 -2.18 30.79
N ILE A 106 -6.75 -0.97 30.24
CA ILE A 106 -5.95 0.12 30.81
C ILE A 106 -6.50 0.52 32.19
N ALA A 107 -7.83 0.60 32.34
CA ALA A 107 -8.44 0.92 33.62
C ALA A 107 -8.10 -0.10 34.73
N ARG A 108 -7.93 -1.38 34.36
CA ARG A 108 -7.63 -2.46 35.31
C ARG A 108 -6.14 -2.65 35.59
N LEU A 109 -5.29 -2.53 34.57
CA LEU A 109 -3.86 -2.85 34.66
C LEU A 109 -2.96 -1.61 34.73
N GLY A 110 -3.53 -0.42 34.57
CA GLY A 110 -2.83 0.86 34.59
C GLY A 110 -2.33 1.31 33.22
N THR A 111 -1.58 2.42 33.20
CA THR A 111 -1.00 3.02 31.99
C THR A 111 0.45 2.61 31.83
N SER A 112 0.70 1.44 31.24
CA SER A 112 2.05 1.07 30.81
C SER A 112 2.29 1.40 29.34
N TRP A 113 3.55 1.69 29.00
CA TRP A 113 3.97 1.93 27.63
C TRP A 113 3.63 0.76 26.70
N PHE A 114 3.67 -0.46 27.21
CA PHE A 114 3.26 -1.65 26.48
C PHE A 114 1.77 -1.59 26.10
N LEU A 115 0.88 -1.28 27.04
CA LEU A 115 -0.57 -1.20 26.79
C LEU A 115 -0.92 -0.10 25.78
N ILE A 116 -0.25 1.04 25.89
CA ILE A 116 -0.37 2.15 24.95
C ILE A 116 0.07 1.70 23.56
N GLY A 117 1.25 1.08 23.46
CA GLY A 117 1.78 0.62 22.19
C GLY A 117 0.92 -0.48 21.56
N ALA A 118 0.38 -1.40 22.35
CA ALA A 118 -0.57 -2.41 21.88
C ALA A 118 -1.84 -1.78 21.28
N ALA A 119 -2.31 -0.67 21.85
CA ALA A 119 -3.42 0.10 21.29
C ALA A 119 -3.09 0.70 19.93
N VAL A 120 -1.96 1.37 19.84
CA VAL A 120 -1.47 1.96 18.59
C VAL A 120 -1.31 0.89 17.51
N ILE A 121 -0.77 -0.27 17.86
CA ILE A 121 -0.65 -1.43 16.95
C ILE A 121 -2.04 -1.90 16.48
N GLY A 122 -3.01 -1.98 17.38
CA GLY A 122 -4.39 -2.34 17.05
C GLY A 122 -5.02 -1.38 16.02
N PHE A 123 -4.84 -0.07 16.19
CA PHE A 123 -5.30 0.93 15.22
C PHE A 123 -4.58 0.82 13.88
N ILE A 124 -3.26 0.66 13.89
CA ILE A 124 -2.46 0.47 12.67
C ILE A 124 -2.96 -0.75 11.91
N PHE A 125 -3.28 -1.85 12.59
CA PHE A 125 -3.82 -3.05 11.96
C PHE A 125 -5.16 -2.79 11.26
N ILE A 126 -6.11 -2.16 11.96
CA ILE A 126 -7.43 -1.84 11.39
C ILE A 126 -7.28 -0.95 10.17
N HIS A 127 -6.44 0.09 10.26
CA HIS A 127 -6.19 0.99 9.15
C HIS A 127 -5.58 0.24 7.95
N ARG A 128 -4.62 -0.66 8.19
CA ARG A 128 -4.02 -1.49 7.13
C ARG A 128 -5.03 -2.40 6.46
N ILE A 129 -5.89 -3.06 7.24
CA ILE A 129 -6.96 -3.92 6.71
C ILE A 129 -7.99 -3.11 5.93
N SER A 130 -8.39 -1.94 6.43
CA SER A 130 -9.30 -1.04 5.73
C SER A 130 -8.71 -0.65 4.36
N GLY A 131 -7.43 -0.27 4.32
CA GLY A 131 -6.74 0.08 3.07
C GLY A 131 -6.75 -1.03 2.02
N ILE A 132 -6.60 -2.29 2.43
CA ILE A 132 -6.73 -3.47 1.53
C ILE A 132 -8.15 -3.59 0.99
N LEU A 133 -9.15 -3.48 1.87
CA LEU A 133 -10.55 -3.61 1.49
C LEU A 133 -11.01 -2.46 0.59
N TYR A 134 -10.33 -1.32 0.64
CA TYR A 134 -10.65 -0.14 -0.16
C TYR A 134 -10.15 -0.23 -1.61
N GLN A 135 -9.24 -1.15 -1.94
CA GLN A 135 -8.69 -1.40 -3.29
C GLN A 135 -8.23 -0.15 -4.09
N GLN A 136 -7.97 0.98 -3.43
CA GLN A 136 -7.60 2.22 -4.14
C GLN A 136 -6.15 2.25 -4.62
N GLU A 137 -5.28 1.43 -4.03
CA GLU A 137 -3.88 1.36 -4.37
C GLU A 137 -3.47 -0.08 -4.69
N THR A 138 -2.47 -0.24 -5.56
CA THR A 138 -1.88 -1.55 -5.81
C THR A 138 -1.20 -2.08 -4.54
N MET A 139 -1.33 -3.39 -4.29
CA MET A 139 -0.69 -4.07 -3.15
C MET A 139 0.81 -3.80 -3.06
N GLU A 140 1.48 -3.66 -4.20
CA GLU A 140 2.91 -3.31 -4.22
C GLU A 140 3.18 -1.93 -3.63
N ARG A 141 2.33 -0.93 -3.91
CA ARG A 141 2.49 0.43 -3.38
C ARG A 141 2.24 0.47 -1.89
N LEU A 142 1.17 -0.18 -1.42
CA LEU A 142 0.84 -0.31 0.00
C LEU A 142 1.98 -0.97 0.78
N CYS A 143 2.45 -2.14 0.33
CA CYS A 143 3.57 -2.85 0.97
C CYS A 143 4.85 -2.01 1.03
N ARG A 144 5.18 -1.28 -0.04
CA ARG A 144 6.35 -0.39 -0.06
C ARG A 144 6.21 0.77 0.93
N GLY A 145 5.02 1.38 1.00
CA GLY A 145 4.74 2.45 1.94
C GLY A 145 4.89 1.98 3.38
N TYR A 146 4.32 0.84 3.72
CA TYR A 146 4.44 0.29 5.06
C TYR A 146 5.86 -0.15 5.40
N PHE A 147 6.58 -0.77 4.46
CA PHE A 147 7.98 -1.15 4.66
C PHE A 147 8.85 0.08 4.95
N LEU A 148 8.64 1.20 4.24
CA LEU A 148 9.37 2.44 4.48
C LEU A 148 9.00 3.06 5.84
N MET A 149 7.72 3.06 6.23
CA MET A 149 7.33 3.53 7.56
C MET A 149 7.93 2.65 8.67
N GLU A 150 7.84 1.33 8.54
CA GLU A 150 8.42 0.35 9.47
C GLU A 150 9.92 0.49 9.60
N SER A 151 10.62 0.82 8.50
CA SER A 151 12.06 1.05 8.53
C SER A 151 12.50 2.22 9.41
N ILE A 152 11.61 3.17 9.66
CA ILE A 152 11.88 4.32 10.53
C ILE A 152 11.40 4.00 11.95
N VAL A 153 10.22 3.39 12.08
CA VAL A 153 9.57 3.15 13.38
C VAL A 153 10.24 2.03 14.17
N ILE A 154 10.61 0.91 13.53
CA ILE A 154 11.17 -0.25 14.23
C ILE A 154 12.49 0.08 14.95
N PRO A 155 13.49 0.72 14.30
CA PRO A 155 14.71 1.11 15.01
C PRO A 155 14.42 2.01 16.22
N PHE A 156 13.48 2.96 16.06
CA PHE A 156 13.09 3.85 17.14
C PHE A 156 12.43 3.12 18.33
N LEU A 157 11.63 2.09 18.06
CA LEU A 157 11.02 1.25 19.10
C LEU A 157 11.99 0.26 19.73
N THR A 158 12.96 -0.27 18.97
CA THR A 158 13.92 -1.26 19.49
C THR A 158 14.77 -0.70 20.62
N VAL A 159 15.14 0.57 20.54
CA VAL A 159 16.02 1.25 21.49
C VAL A 159 15.43 1.30 22.92
N PRO A 160 14.27 1.94 23.16
CA PRO A 160 13.69 2.02 24.49
C PRO A 160 13.29 0.63 25.01
N SER A 161 12.76 -0.23 24.15
CA SER A 161 12.40 -1.60 24.52
C SER A 161 13.59 -2.44 24.97
N PHE A 162 14.73 -2.34 24.28
CA PHE A 162 15.95 -3.04 24.66
C PHE A 162 16.49 -2.51 25.98
N HIS A 163 16.49 -1.19 26.16
CA HIS A 163 16.91 -0.58 27.42
C HIS A 163 16.04 -1.09 28.59
N THR A 164 14.71 -1.01 28.47
CA THR A 164 13.81 -1.43 29.54
C THR A 164 13.85 -2.94 29.77
N ALA A 165 14.04 -3.74 28.72
CA ALA A 165 14.26 -5.19 28.85
C ALA A 165 15.58 -5.50 29.57
N SER A 166 16.66 -4.78 29.27
CA SER A 166 17.94 -5.01 29.95
C SER A 166 17.89 -4.68 31.44
N ALA A 167 17.01 -3.75 31.84
CA ALA A 167 16.79 -3.38 33.23
C ALA A 167 15.79 -4.29 33.97
N ARG A 168 15.08 -5.19 33.26
CA ARG A 168 13.99 -5.99 33.81
C ARG A 168 14.08 -7.44 33.36
N ASP A 169 14.17 -8.37 34.30
CA ASP A 169 14.27 -9.81 34.02
C ASP A 169 12.97 -10.48 33.49
N ILE A 170 11.97 -9.69 33.06
CA ILE A 170 10.69 -10.21 32.55
C ILE A 170 10.85 -10.78 31.14
N VAL A 171 11.60 -10.10 30.28
CA VAL A 171 11.78 -10.46 28.87
C VAL A 171 13.26 -10.48 28.55
N SER A 172 13.73 -11.57 27.94
CA SER A 172 15.12 -11.64 27.50
C SER A 172 15.45 -10.50 26.52
N PRO A 173 16.52 -9.72 26.76
CA PRO A 173 16.89 -8.61 25.88
C PRO A 173 17.25 -9.08 24.46
N VAL A 174 17.55 -10.37 24.27
CA VAL A 174 17.82 -11.00 22.97
C VAL A 174 16.56 -11.12 22.11
N LEU A 175 15.37 -11.16 22.71
CA LEU A 175 14.10 -11.26 21.96
C LEU A 175 13.80 -9.97 21.18
N ILE A 176 14.27 -8.82 21.65
CA ILE A 176 14.05 -7.51 21.00
C ILE A 176 14.74 -7.43 19.62
N PRO A 177 16.07 -7.64 19.47
CA PRO A 177 16.71 -7.63 18.16
C PRO A 177 16.18 -8.75 17.26
N LEU A 178 15.88 -9.93 17.82
CA LEU A 178 15.31 -11.02 17.05
C LEU A 178 13.95 -10.62 16.45
N ALA A 179 13.08 -9.97 17.24
CA ALA A 179 11.79 -9.48 16.76
C ALA A 179 11.94 -8.40 15.68
N ALA A 180 12.92 -7.51 15.78
CA ALA A 180 13.22 -6.53 14.72
C ALA A 180 13.63 -7.21 13.41
N ILE A 181 14.57 -8.15 13.49
CA ILE A 181 15.08 -8.91 12.34
C ILE A 181 13.94 -9.72 11.69
N SER A 182 13.14 -10.42 12.50
CA SER A 182 11.97 -11.16 12.03
C SER A 182 10.96 -10.24 11.35
N CYS A 183 10.71 -9.06 11.90
CA CYS A 183 9.79 -8.08 11.31
C CYS A 183 10.26 -7.67 9.90
N PHE A 184 11.53 -7.30 9.74
CA PHE A 184 12.08 -6.94 8.43
C PHE A 184 12.14 -8.13 7.47
N GLY A 185 12.47 -9.32 7.96
CA GLY A 185 12.50 -10.54 7.17
C GLY A 185 11.13 -10.91 6.61
N ILE A 186 10.10 -10.90 7.45
CA ILE A 186 8.70 -11.14 7.03
C ILE A 186 8.27 -10.07 6.03
N ARG A 187 8.60 -8.80 6.27
CA ARG A 187 8.19 -7.71 5.38
C ARG A 187 8.83 -7.79 4.01
N LEU A 188 10.13 -8.08 3.97
CA LEU A 188 10.86 -8.34 2.73
C LEU A 188 10.24 -9.53 1.98
N PHE A 189 9.93 -10.61 2.70
CA PHE A 189 9.27 -11.78 2.12
C PHE A 189 7.91 -11.43 1.49
N VAL A 190 7.06 -10.68 2.20
CA VAL A 190 5.75 -10.22 1.68
C VAL A 190 5.93 -9.36 0.43
N LEU A 191 6.90 -8.44 0.42
CA LEU A 191 7.15 -7.58 -0.73
C LEU A 191 7.60 -8.39 -1.95
N LEU A 192 8.46 -9.39 -1.75
CA LEU A 192 8.90 -10.31 -2.81
C LEU A 192 7.74 -11.19 -3.32
N LEU A 193 6.89 -11.68 -2.42
CA LEU A 193 5.71 -12.48 -2.73
C LEU A 193 4.70 -11.68 -3.58
N VAL A 194 4.44 -10.42 -3.20
CA VAL A 194 3.60 -9.49 -3.96
C VAL A 194 4.21 -9.18 -5.33
N GLN A 195 5.52 -8.97 -5.41
CA GLN A 195 6.20 -8.75 -6.71
C GLN A 195 6.13 -9.98 -7.61
N ARG A 196 6.31 -11.18 -7.04
CA ARG A 196 6.20 -12.43 -7.78
C ARG A 196 4.80 -12.65 -8.32
N THR A 197 3.77 -12.42 -7.50
CA THR A 197 2.36 -12.62 -7.90
C THR A 197 1.95 -11.63 -8.98
N LEU A 198 2.38 -10.38 -8.90
CA LEU A 198 2.06 -9.36 -9.91
C LEU A 198 2.82 -9.52 -11.24
N ARG A 199 4.08 -9.96 -11.21
CA ARG A 199 4.97 -9.97 -12.40
C ARG A 199 5.27 -11.36 -12.95
N GLY A 200 4.80 -12.42 -12.30
CA GLY A 200 5.03 -13.82 -12.71
C GLY A 200 6.48 -14.32 -12.57
N THR A 201 7.44 -13.45 -12.27
CA THR A 201 8.87 -13.76 -12.18
C THR A 201 9.51 -13.08 -10.97
N TRP A 202 10.53 -13.71 -10.40
CA TRP A 202 11.32 -13.11 -9.31
C TRP A 202 12.22 -12.01 -9.86
N HIS A 203 11.78 -10.76 -9.73
CA HIS A 203 12.61 -9.60 -10.06
C HIS A 203 13.26 -9.05 -8.78
N PHE A 204 14.45 -9.55 -8.47
CA PHE A 204 15.32 -8.95 -7.46
C PHE A 204 15.91 -7.66 -8.01
N ARG A 205 15.17 -6.54 -7.93
CA ARG A 205 15.78 -5.23 -8.11
C ARG A 205 16.71 -5.00 -6.92
N ILE A 206 18.01 -4.92 -7.17
CA ILE A 206 19.07 -4.66 -6.20
C ILE A 206 18.69 -3.55 -5.19
N ARG A 207 18.01 -2.50 -5.65
CA ARG A 207 17.51 -1.40 -4.80
C ARG A 207 16.46 -1.80 -3.76
N ASN A 208 15.63 -2.81 -4.03
CA ASN A 208 14.60 -3.30 -3.10
C ASN A 208 15.13 -4.29 -2.07
N THR A 209 16.26 -4.95 -2.34
CA THR A 209 16.91 -5.89 -1.41
C THR A 209 18.00 -5.22 -0.58
N LEU A 210 18.76 -4.28 -1.16
CA LEU A 210 19.79 -3.53 -0.42
C LEU A 210 19.21 -2.63 0.67
N LEU A 211 18.00 -2.09 0.49
CA LEU A 211 17.38 -1.21 1.48
C LEU A 211 17.04 -1.98 2.79
N PRO A 212 16.33 -3.12 2.77
CA PRO A 212 16.14 -3.96 3.96
C PRO A 212 17.45 -4.47 4.54
N ALA A 213 18.39 -4.93 3.72
CA ALA A 213 19.68 -5.42 4.21
C ALA A 213 20.49 -4.31 4.90
N GLY A 214 20.52 -3.12 4.31
CA GLY A 214 21.15 -1.93 4.90
C GLY A 214 20.45 -1.46 6.17
N LEU A 215 19.12 -1.60 6.26
CA LEU A 215 18.36 -1.30 7.48
C LEU A 215 18.58 -2.31 8.59
N ILE A 216 18.62 -3.61 8.27
CA ILE A 216 18.97 -4.64 9.24
C ILE A 216 20.38 -4.39 9.77
N LEU A 217 21.33 -4.09 8.88
CA LEU A 217 22.68 -3.71 9.27
C LEU A 217 22.70 -2.43 10.11
N ALA A 218 21.91 -1.41 9.76
CA ALA A 218 21.80 -0.17 10.52
C ALA A 218 21.19 -0.41 11.91
N VAL A 219 20.17 -1.25 12.05
CA VAL A 219 19.59 -1.64 13.35
C VAL A 219 20.64 -2.36 14.19
N LEU A 220 21.33 -3.34 13.61
CA LEU A 220 22.42 -4.05 14.29
C LEU A 220 23.54 -3.10 14.72
N LEU A 221 23.92 -2.14 13.86
CA LEU A 221 24.93 -1.12 14.16
C LEU A 221 24.46 -0.15 15.23
N VAL A 222 23.21 0.30 15.21
CA VAL A 222 22.63 1.19 16.24
C VAL A 222 22.58 0.46 17.57
N MET A 223 22.22 -0.82 17.59
CA MET A 223 22.24 -1.63 18.81
C MET A 223 23.66 -1.88 19.32
N ALA A 224 24.62 -2.15 18.43
CA ALA A 224 26.04 -2.31 18.80
C ALA A 224 26.67 -0.99 19.29
N ALA A 225 26.26 0.13 18.68
CA ALA A 225 26.71 1.47 19.05
C ALA A 225 25.92 2.07 20.21
N TRP A 226 24.83 1.43 20.67
CA TRP A 226 23.96 1.96 21.72
C TRP A 226 24.69 2.37 23.00
N PRO A 227 25.69 1.63 23.53
CA PRO A 227 26.45 2.09 24.69
C PRO A 227 27.13 3.45 24.46
N PHE A 228 27.54 3.72 23.22
CA PHE A 228 28.19 4.97 22.80
C PHE A 228 27.19 6.07 22.42
N VAL A 229 26.05 5.70 21.82
CA VAL A 229 24.98 6.63 21.45
C VAL A 229 24.14 7.04 22.66
N ALA A 230 24.02 6.22 23.71
CA ALA A 230 23.35 6.58 24.94
C ALA A 230 24.25 7.46 25.83
N THR A 231 25.58 7.26 25.79
CA THR A 231 26.53 8.08 26.55
C THR A 231 26.61 9.51 26.03
N GLY A 232 26.62 9.74 24.70
CA GLY A 232 26.65 11.10 24.11
C GLY A 232 25.58 12.09 24.61
N PRO A 233 24.27 11.76 24.50
CA PRO A 233 23.19 12.58 25.04
C PRO A 233 23.17 12.55 26.57
N LEU A 234 23.61 11.50 27.26
CA LEU A 234 23.82 11.60 28.72
C LEU A 234 24.85 12.69 29.06
N TYR A 235 25.94 12.78 28.31
CA TYR A 235 26.96 13.83 28.49
C TYR A 235 26.46 15.23 28.14
N LEU A 236 25.41 15.38 27.32
CA LEU A 236 24.77 16.67 27.03
C LEU A 236 23.62 17.00 27.99
N ILE A 237 22.84 16.01 28.39
CA ILE A 237 21.66 16.15 29.24
C ILE A 237 22.08 16.33 30.70
N VAL A 238 23.11 15.64 31.18
CA VAL A 238 23.61 15.80 32.58
C VAL A 238 24.03 17.24 32.90
N PRO A 239 24.84 17.95 32.08
CA PRO A 239 25.15 19.35 32.35
C PRO A 239 23.95 20.27 32.15
N LEU A 240 23.06 19.99 31.19
CA LEU A 240 21.81 20.75 30.99
C LEU A 240 20.88 20.62 32.21
N MET A 241 20.74 19.41 32.76
CA MET A 241 19.96 19.11 33.96
C MET A 241 20.56 19.77 35.19
N LYS A 242 21.89 19.73 35.36
CA LYS A 242 22.58 20.48 36.41
C LYS A 242 22.41 22.00 36.28
N TRP A 243 22.27 22.51 35.06
CA TRP A 243 21.99 23.93 34.82
C TRP A 243 20.53 24.30 35.12
N LEU A 244 19.61 23.36 34.93
CA LEU A 244 18.17 23.52 35.22
C LEU A 244 17.80 23.22 36.67
N ASP A 245 18.66 22.57 37.47
CA ASP A 245 18.44 22.28 38.89
C ASP A 245 17.94 23.49 39.70
N PRO A 246 18.53 24.71 39.58
CA PRO A 246 18.05 25.88 40.31
C PRO A 246 16.61 26.25 39.96
N LEU A 247 16.21 26.07 38.69
CA LEU A 247 14.86 26.36 38.20
C LEU A 247 13.87 25.32 38.72
N ILE A 248 14.26 24.04 38.75
CA ILE A 248 13.44 22.94 39.27
C ILE A 248 13.22 23.10 40.78
N VAL A 249 14.27 23.40 41.54
CA VAL A 249 14.18 23.69 42.98
C VAL A 249 13.31 24.92 43.25
N TRP A 250 13.46 25.97 42.45
CA TRP A 250 12.60 27.17 42.55
C TRP A 250 11.13 26.82 42.27
N MET A 251 10.83 26.10 41.19
CA MET A 251 9.46 25.67 40.87
C MET A 251 8.87 24.79 41.98
N GLN A 252 9.63 23.83 42.50
CA GLN A 252 9.18 23.00 43.62
C GLN A 252 8.89 23.85 44.85
N SER A 253 9.71 24.86 45.17
CA SER A 253 9.45 25.76 46.30
C SER A 253 8.16 26.59 46.14
N VAL A 254 7.79 26.91 44.90
CA VAL A 254 6.56 27.64 44.56
C VAL A 254 5.32 26.73 44.69
N PHE A 255 5.43 25.48 44.25
CA PHE A 255 4.31 24.52 44.31
C PHE A 255 4.14 23.84 45.68
N SER A 256 5.21 23.67 46.46
CA SER A 256 5.17 23.07 47.81
C SER A 256 4.40 23.93 48.82
N LYS A 257 4.26 25.24 48.57
CA LYS A 257 3.45 26.15 49.40
C LYS A 257 1.93 25.88 49.34
N VAL A 258 1.48 24.95 48.50
CA VAL A 258 0.05 24.63 48.32
C VAL A 258 -0.37 23.34 49.04
N GLN A 259 0.56 22.63 49.69
CA GLN A 259 0.24 21.39 50.40
C GLN A 259 0.23 21.62 51.93
N PRO A 260 -0.91 21.49 52.63
CA PRO A 260 -0.93 21.57 54.08
C PRO A 260 -0.17 20.38 54.67
N GLN A 261 0.93 20.71 55.34
CA GLN A 261 1.79 19.80 56.09
C GLN A 261 0.97 19.13 57.21
N GLN A 262 0.79 17.80 57.16
CA GLN A 262 0.46 17.03 58.35
C GLN A 262 1.73 16.92 59.22
N PRO A 263 1.65 17.17 60.53
CA PRO A 263 2.80 17.03 61.42
C PRO A 263 2.99 15.54 61.73
N ASN A 264 4.06 14.94 61.20
CA ASN A 264 4.56 13.66 61.71
C ASN A 264 5.77 13.93 62.60
N GLU A 265 5.68 13.39 63.82
CA GLU A 265 6.67 13.41 64.87
C GLU A 265 7.98 12.74 64.41
N ALA A 266 9.09 13.39 64.74
CA ALA A 266 10.43 12.97 64.40
C ALA A 266 10.94 11.89 65.37
N GLY A 267 11.40 10.77 64.83
CA GLY A 267 12.41 9.91 65.45
C GLY A 267 13.74 10.11 64.73
N PRO A 268 14.88 10.32 65.44
CA PRO A 268 16.16 10.57 64.80
C PRO A 268 16.95 9.27 64.57
N ASN A 269 17.78 9.29 63.52
CA ASN A 269 19.01 8.49 63.35
C ASN A 269 18.99 7.16 62.55
N GLN A 270 18.43 7.17 61.34
CA GLN A 270 18.93 6.27 60.26
C GLN A 270 18.77 6.84 58.83
N GLU A 271 17.92 7.84 58.64
CA GLU A 271 17.60 8.42 57.31
C GLU A 271 18.68 9.32 56.68
N ALA A 272 19.77 9.66 57.38
CA ALA A 272 20.81 10.51 56.78
C ALA A 272 21.78 9.73 55.86
N ILE A 273 21.78 8.40 55.92
CA ILE A 273 22.73 7.57 55.15
C ILE A 273 22.06 6.95 53.90
N GLU A 274 20.72 6.86 53.83
CA GLU A 274 19.99 6.44 52.61
C GLU A 274 19.61 7.61 51.67
N ARG A 275 19.66 8.87 52.13
CA ARG A 275 19.33 10.06 51.30
C ARG A 275 20.38 10.46 50.25
N VAL A 276 21.41 9.63 50.02
CA VAL A 276 22.38 9.80 48.91
C VAL A 276 22.12 8.77 47.80
N GLN A 277 20.96 8.12 47.79
CA GLN A 277 20.53 7.24 46.71
C GLN A 277 19.63 8.02 45.73
N TRP A 278 20.23 8.98 45.01
CA TRP A 278 19.84 9.48 43.67
C TRP A 278 18.38 9.27 43.22
N ASP A 279 17.40 9.78 43.98
CA ASP A 279 16.03 9.95 43.49
C ASP A 279 15.98 11.17 42.56
N TYR A 280 16.51 10.98 41.35
CA TYR A 280 16.19 11.79 40.17
C TYR A 280 14.75 11.42 39.74
N HIS A 281 13.77 11.72 40.59
CA HIS A 281 12.37 11.71 40.19
C HIS A 281 12.17 12.95 39.31
N ALA A 282 12.37 12.78 37.99
CA ALA A 282 11.90 13.73 36.99
C ALA A 282 10.45 14.10 37.34
N PRO A 283 10.07 15.38 37.32
CA PRO A 283 8.71 15.79 37.69
C PRO A 283 7.73 14.93 36.90
N ASN A 284 6.89 14.19 37.64
CA ASN A 284 5.85 13.32 37.08
C ASN A 284 4.91 14.18 36.24
N ILE A 285 5.25 14.40 34.97
CA ILE A 285 4.28 14.73 33.94
C ILE A 285 3.27 13.60 34.04
N PRO A 286 1.99 13.86 34.37
CA PRO A 286 1.03 12.79 34.51
C PRO A 286 1.05 11.95 33.24
N ASP A 287 1.18 10.62 33.37
CA ASP A 287 1.34 9.71 32.22
C ASP A 287 0.26 9.97 31.15
N TRP A 288 -0.94 10.41 31.56
CA TRP A 288 -2.05 10.80 30.68
C TRP A 288 -1.77 12.05 29.82
N ALA A 289 -1.04 13.04 30.32
CA ALA A 289 -0.74 14.29 29.61
C ALA A 289 0.32 14.07 28.53
N PHE A 290 1.34 13.25 28.83
CA PHE A 290 2.31 12.81 27.83
C PHE A 290 1.65 11.91 26.78
N LEU A 291 0.77 11.01 27.21
CA LEU A 291 -0.05 10.18 26.32
C LEU A 291 -0.90 11.01 25.35
N LEU A 292 -1.58 12.03 25.87
CA LEU A 292 -2.36 12.95 25.07
C LEU A 292 -1.47 13.69 24.08
N ALA A 293 -0.29 14.15 24.50
CA ALA A 293 0.67 14.84 23.63
C ALA A 293 1.21 13.93 22.52
N VAL A 294 1.55 12.67 22.82
CA VAL A 294 1.98 11.69 21.82
C VAL A 294 0.84 11.33 20.88
N MET A 295 -0.37 11.10 21.39
CA MET A 295 -1.55 10.86 20.55
C MET A 295 -1.85 12.05 19.64
N LEU A 296 -1.80 13.28 20.16
CA LEU A 296 -1.99 14.49 19.36
C LEU A 296 -0.89 14.66 18.32
N ALA A 297 0.38 14.35 18.65
CA ALA A 297 1.48 14.39 17.71
C ALA A 297 1.33 13.32 16.61
N VAL A 298 0.94 12.09 16.96
CA VAL A 298 0.68 11.01 15.99
C VAL A 298 -0.52 11.36 15.11
N VAL A 299 -1.61 11.88 15.69
CA VAL A 299 -2.78 12.35 14.93
C VAL A 299 -2.44 13.54 14.05
N ALA A 300 -1.61 14.48 14.50
CA ALA A 300 -1.17 15.63 13.71
C ALA A 300 -0.26 15.19 12.55
N VAL A 301 0.71 14.31 12.80
CA VAL A 301 1.58 13.74 11.75
C VAL A 301 0.76 12.94 10.76
N TRP A 302 -0.16 12.09 11.25
CA TRP A 302 -1.08 11.33 10.40
C TRP A 302 -2.00 12.24 9.59
N TYR A 303 -2.57 13.28 10.20
CA TYR A 303 -3.42 14.26 9.52
C TYR A 303 -2.63 15.01 8.44
N VAL A 304 -1.42 15.50 8.74
CA VAL A 304 -0.56 16.18 7.75
C VAL A 304 -0.18 15.23 6.62
N PHE A 305 0.17 13.97 6.92
CA PHE A 305 0.55 12.99 5.91
C PHE A 305 -0.64 12.59 5.03
N ASN A 306 -1.81 12.37 5.63
CA ASN A 306 -3.03 11.98 4.94
C ASN A 306 -3.62 13.15 4.15
N ASN A 307 -3.53 14.38 4.67
CA ASN A 307 -3.96 15.59 3.98
C ASN A 307 -3.02 15.94 2.82
N ASN A 308 -1.70 15.79 2.98
CA ASN A 308 -0.76 15.92 1.87
C ASN A 308 -0.98 14.84 0.80
N ASN A 309 -1.31 13.61 1.18
CA ASN A 309 -1.66 12.57 0.21
C ASN A 309 -2.99 12.86 -0.49
N ARG A 310 -3.96 13.47 0.18
CA ARG A 310 -5.22 13.94 -0.43
C ARG A 310 -5.01 15.12 -1.37
N VAL A 311 -4.20 16.11 -0.99
CA VAL A 311 -3.84 17.24 -1.84
C VAL A 311 -3.02 16.77 -3.04
N GLN A 312 -2.12 15.80 -2.88
CA GLN A 312 -1.41 15.18 -3.99
C GLN A 312 -2.30 14.28 -4.85
N ALA A 313 -3.28 13.58 -4.27
CA ALA A 313 -4.23 12.77 -5.04
C ALA A 313 -5.21 13.65 -5.83
N ALA A 314 -5.69 14.75 -5.24
CA ALA A 314 -6.52 15.75 -5.90
C ALA A 314 -5.71 16.56 -6.94
N ALA A 315 -4.44 16.87 -6.67
CA ALA A 315 -3.52 17.47 -7.64
C ALA A 315 -3.15 16.51 -8.78
N ARG A 316 -3.04 15.20 -8.52
CA ARG A 316 -2.85 14.17 -9.57
C ARG A 316 -4.10 13.90 -10.39
N GLN A 317 -5.29 14.15 -9.86
CA GLN A 317 -6.54 14.09 -10.63
C GLN A 317 -6.74 15.33 -11.52
N THR A 318 -6.23 16.50 -11.11
CA THR A 318 -6.23 17.71 -11.95
C THR A 318 -5.07 17.75 -12.94
N THR A 319 -4.00 16.97 -12.69
CA THR A 319 -2.86 16.80 -13.61
C THR A 319 -2.84 15.38 -14.19
N PHE A 320 -3.97 14.94 -14.76
CA PHE A 320 -3.99 13.70 -15.54
C PHE A 320 -3.44 13.98 -16.95
N GLN A 321 -2.16 14.35 -17.05
CA GLN A 321 -1.39 13.96 -18.21
C GLN A 321 -0.82 12.58 -17.90
N PRO A 322 -1.26 11.50 -18.57
CA PRO A 322 -0.59 10.24 -18.41
C PRO A 322 0.85 10.46 -18.83
N GLU A 323 1.78 10.39 -17.87
CA GLU A 323 3.19 10.20 -18.18
C GLU A 323 3.28 8.80 -18.77
N VAL A 324 2.99 8.71 -20.06
CA VAL A 324 3.40 7.61 -20.90
C VAL A 324 4.92 7.61 -20.75
N GLN A 325 5.44 6.75 -19.88
CA GLN A 325 6.81 6.32 -19.98
C GLN A 325 6.90 5.60 -21.32
N ILE A 326 7.10 6.39 -22.38
CA ILE A 326 7.60 5.91 -23.65
C ILE A 326 9.01 5.45 -23.33
N LYS A 327 9.11 4.22 -22.87
CA LYS A 327 10.32 3.43 -23.06
C LYS A 327 10.50 3.48 -24.57
N ARG A 328 11.37 4.38 -25.05
CA ARG A 328 11.78 4.44 -26.44
C ARG A 328 12.52 3.13 -26.70
N MET A 329 11.77 2.06 -26.93
CA MET A 329 12.21 1.06 -27.88
C MET A 329 12.55 1.87 -29.11
N ARG A 330 13.77 1.70 -29.62
CA ARG A 330 14.05 2.07 -31.00
C ARG A 330 13.02 1.33 -31.83
N TRP A 331 11.91 1.99 -32.13
CA TRP A 331 10.95 1.53 -33.11
C TRP A 331 11.75 1.50 -34.40
N SER A 332 12.03 0.29 -34.86
CA SER A 332 12.34 0.06 -36.26
C SER A 332 11.26 0.76 -37.08
N ALA A 333 11.70 1.56 -38.04
CA ALA A 333 10.94 2.63 -38.67
C ALA A 333 9.77 2.21 -39.58
N ASN A 334 9.09 1.08 -39.34
CA ASN A 334 7.77 0.73 -39.86
C ASN A 334 7.40 -0.71 -39.44
N PRO A 335 6.62 -0.92 -38.37
CA PRO A 335 5.88 -2.17 -38.24
C PRO A 335 4.66 -2.10 -39.18
N SER A 336 4.64 -2.94 -40.20
CA SER A 336 3.48 -3.12 -41.08
C SER A 336 2.22 -3.48 -40.26
N LEU A 337 1.05 -3.02 -40.70
CA LEU A 337 -0.22 -3.30 -40.03
C LEU A 337 -0.46 -4.81 -39.87
N GLN A 338 -0.50 -5.29 -38.62
CA GLN A 338 -0.89 -6.65 -38.30
C GLN A 338 -2.40 -6.72 -38.08
N PHE A 339 -3.09 -7.45 -38.96
CA PHE A 339 -4.54 -7.61 -38.90
C PHE A 339 -4.93 -8.90 -38.19
N LEU A 340 -5.98 -8.86 -37.38
CA LEU A 340 -6.61 -10.05 -36.80
C LEU A 340 -7.31 -10.85 -37.91
N SER A 341 -7.12 -12.18 -37.92
CA SER A 341 -7.89 -13.07 -38.79
C SER A 341 -9.38 -12.96 -38.44
N THR A 342 -10.22 -12.83 -39.46
CA THR A 342 -11.66 -12.62 -39.28
C THR A 342 -12.44 -13.22 -40.43
N THR A 343 -13.60 -13.80 -40.11
CA THR A 343 -14.57 -14.33 -41.08
C THR A 343 -15.65 -13.31 -41.43
N ALA A 344 -15.69 -12.15 -40.77
CA ALA A 344 -16.70 -11.12 -41.04
C ALA A 344 -16.35 -10.37 -42.34
N PRO A 345 -17.21 -10.42 -43.38
CA PRO A 345 -16.87 -9.90 -44.70
C PRO A 345 -16.60 -8.39 -44.69
N ILE A 346 -17.39 -7.62 -43.92
CA ILE A 346 -17.23 -6.17 -43.80
C ILE A 346 -15.92 -5.77 -43.09
N ARG A 347 -15.44 -6.59 -42.14
CA ARG A 347 -14.14 -6.38 -41.49
C ARG A 347 -13.01 -6.66 -42.47
N GLN A 348 -13.14 -7.68 -43.32
CA GLN A 348 -12.14 -7.96 -44.35
C GLN A 348 -12.05 -6.80 -45.36
N ILE A 349 -13.17 -6.25 -45.80
CA ILE A 349 -13.21 -5.08 -46.70
C ILE A 349 -12.53 -3.88 -46.04
N TYR A 350 -12.84 -3.57 -44.78
CA TYR A 350 -12.17 -2.50 -44.05
C TYR A 350 -10.65 -2.71 -43.90
N GLN A 351 -10.21 -3.93 -43.60
CA GLN A 351 -8.77 -4.26 -43.54
C GLN A 351 -8.09 -4.15 -44.90
N GLN A 352 -8.76 -4.50 -46.00
CA GLN A 352 -8.24 -4.31 -47.35
C GLN A 352 -8.09 -2.83 -47.71
N MET A 353 -9.08 -1.99 -47.34
CA MET A 353 -8.99 -0.54 -47.47
C MET A 353 -7.77 0.01 -46.72
N LEU A 354 -7.57 -0.39 -45.46
CA LEU A 354 -6.42 0.04 -44.65
C LEU A 354 -5.08 -0.37 -45.27
N ARG A 355 -4.96 -1.60 -45.80
CA ARG A 355 -3.75 -2.04 -46.51
C ARG A 355 -3.49 -1.21 -47.76
N TRP A 356 -4.53 -0.92 -48.54
CA TRP A 356 -4.40 -0.11 -49.74
C TRP A 356 -3.98 1.34 -49.41
N LEU A 357 -4.52 1.93 -48.35
CA LEU A 357 -4.09 3.26 -47.91
C LEU A 357 -2.68 3.26 -47.32
N GLU A 358 -2.28 2.20 -46.61
CA GLU A 358 -0.91 2.02 -46.13
C GLU A 358 0.09 1.96 -47.29
N THR A 359 -0.20 1.24 -48.38
CA THR A 359 0.69 1.22 -49.56
C THR A 359 0.75 2.56 -50.29
N LYS A 360 -0.26 3.42 -50.12
CA LYS A 360 -0.27 4.81 -50.60
C LYS A 360 0.40 5.80 -49.64
N GLY A 361 0.97 5.33 -48.53
CA GLY A 361 1.68 6.16 -47.55
C GLY A 361 0.81 6.72 -46.43
N TRP A 362 -0.41 6.21 -46.27
CA TRP A 362 -1.41 6.71 -45.31
C TRP A 362 -1.78 5.67 -44.24
N PRO A 363 -0.82 5.25 -43.39
CA PRO A 363 -1.11 4.28 -42.36
C PRO A 363 -2.08 4.85 -41.32
N ILE A 364 -2.90 3.96 -40.75
CA ILE A 364 -3.67 4.27 -39.53
C ILE A 364 -2.72 4.37 -38.34
N THR A 365 -2.94 5.35 -37.47
CA THR A 365 -2.08 5.57 -36.30
C THR A 365 -2.51 4.69 -35.12
N PRO A 366 -1.57 4.22 -34.27
CA PRO A 366 -1.92 3.40 -33.12
C PRO A 366 -2.89 4.11 -32.17
N GLY A 367 -4.06 3.52 -31.93
CA GLY A 367 -5.10 4.06 -31.06
C GLY A 367 -6.14 4.93 -31.76
N GLU A 368 -5.97 5.21 -33.05
CA GLU A 368 -6.95 5.94 -33.86
C GLU A 368 -8.19 5.09 -34.12
N THR A 369 -9.37 5.68 -33.89
CA THR A 369 -10.65 5.06 -34.21
C THR A 369 -10.93 5.11 -35.71
N PRO A 370 -11.79 4.22 -36.26
CA PRO A 370 -12.15 4.26 -37.68
C PRO A 370 -12.66 5.63 -38.14
N ARG A 371 -13.52 6.27 -37.34
CA ARG A 371 -14.04 7.62 -37.63
C ARG A 371 -12.97 8.71 -37.61
N GLU A 372 -12.06 8.69 -36.63
CA GLU A 372 -10.94 9.64 -36.57
C GLU A 372 -10.02 9.48 -37.79
N TYR A 373 -9.78 8.24 -38.21
CA TYR A 373 -9.00 7.94 -39.40
C TYR A 373 -9.64 8.52 -40.67
N ALA A 374 -10.94 8.28 -40.89
CA ALA A 374 -11.66 8.82 -42.04
C ALA A 374 -11.66 10.35 -42.05
N GLN A 375 -11.89 10.98 -40.89
CA GLN A 375 -11.85 12.43 -40.76
C GLN A 375 -10.45 13.00 -41.04
N ARG A 376 -9.39 12.32 -40.61
CA ARG A 376 -8.01 12.73 -40.92
C ARG A 376 -7.73 12.65 -42.41
N VAL A 377 -8.08 11.54 -43.06
CA VAL A 377 -7.91 11.34 -44.51
C VAL A 377 -8.66 12.42 -45.30
N GLU A 378 -9.87 12.78 -44.88
CA GLU A 378 -10.66 13.87 -45.48
C GLU A 378 -10.03 15.26 -45.25
N SER A 379 -9.65 15.59 -44.01
CA SER A 379 -9.09 16.89 -43.64
C SER A 379 -7.79 17.23 -44.38
N GLN A 380 -7.06 16.19 -44.78
CA GLN A 380 -5.78 16.33 -45.46
C GLN A 380 -5.95 16.34 -47.01
N GLN A 381 -7.18 16.16 -47.54
CA GLN A 381 -7.50 16.15 -48.99
C GLN A 381 -6.58 15.23 -49.83
N LEU A 382 -6.20 14.07 -49.28
CA LEU A 382 -5.03 13.32 -49.74
C LEU A 382 -5.28 12.36 -50.90
N THR A 383 -6.54 11.98 -51.05
CA THR A 383 -7.07 11.23 -52.18
C THR A 383 -8.19 12.10 -52.72
N GLY A 384 -8.39 12.18 -54.04
CA GLY A 384 -9.39 13.09 -54.63
C GLY A 384 -10.75 13.00 -53.93
N HIS A 385 -11.61 14.03 -54.07
CA HIS A 385 -12.90 14.12 -53.37
C HIS A 385 -13.74 12.83 -53.43
N GLU A 386 -13.60 12.04 -54.50
CA GLU A 386 -14.26 10.75 -54.65
C GLU A 386 -13.70 9.67 -53.71
N ALA A 387 -12.38 9.51 -53.63
CA ALA A 387 -11.74 8.51 -52.78
C ALA A 387 -11.91 8.79 -51.28
N THR A 388 -11.95 10.06 -50.86
CA THR A 388 -12.27 10.44 -49.46
C THR A 388 -13.70 10.04 -49.08
N ARG A 389 -14.66 10.18 -50.00
CA ARG A 389 -16.04 9.74 -49.82
C ARG A 389 -16.13 8.22 -49.65
N GLU A 390 -15.41 7.46 -50.47
CA GLU A 390 -15.41 5.99 -50.37
C GLU A 390 -14.81 5.50 -49.04
N VAL A 391 -13.76 6.14 -48.53
CA VAL A 391 -13.19 5.83 -47.20
C VAL A 391 -14.22 6.02 -46.10
N TRP A 392 -14.98 7.12 -46.15
CA TRP A 392 -16.08 7.38 -45.20
C TRP A 392 -17.20 6.35 -45.29
N GLU A 393 -17.54 5.93 -46.51
CA GLU A 393 -18.60 4.95 -46.76
C GLU A 393 -18.24 3.57 -46.17
N ILE A 394 -17.02 3.09 -46.43
CA ILE A 394 -16.51 1.82 -45.88
C ILE A 394 -16.40 1.91 -44.34
N THR A 395 -15.92 3.04 -43.81
CA THR A 395 -15.80 3.26 -42.36
C THR A 395 -17.16 3.21 -41.68
N LYS A 396 -18.17 3.86 -42.25
CA LYS A 396 -19.55 3.86 -41.71
C LYS A 396 -20.16 2.45 -41.73
N CYS A 397 -19.97 1.71 -42.82
CA CYS A 397 -20.38 0.32 -42.93
C CYS A 397 -19.73 -0.56 -41.85
N TYR A 398 -18.42 -0.38 -41.62
CA TYR A 398 -17.69 -1.11 -40.59
C TYR A 398 -18.14 -0.76 -39.16
N GLU A 399 -18.33 0.53 -38.85
CA GLU A 399 -18.84 0.95 -37.54
C GLU A 399 -20.26 0.45 -37.29
N HIS A 400 -21.11 0.47 -38.32
CA HIS A 400 -22.46 -0.06 -38.23
C HIS A 400 -22.46 -1.55 -37.89
N SER A 401 -21.61 -2.36 -38.53
CA SER A 401 -21.47 -3.77 -38.18
C SER A 401 -20.83 -4.00 -36.80
N ARG A 402 -19.92 -3.12 -36.37
CA ARG A 402 -19.23 -3.26 -35.08
C ARG A 402 -20.09 -2.87 -33.88
N TYR A 403 -20.96 -1.87 -34.04
CA TYR A 403 -21.76 -1.29 -32.97
C TYR A 403 -23.27 -1.54 -33.12
N GLY A 404 -23.73 -2.02 -34.27
CA GLY A 404 -25.09 -2.51 -34.52
C GLY A 404 -25.24 -3.98 -34.10
N ALA A 405 -26.44 -4.35 -33.63
CA ALA A 405 -26.71 -5.65 -33.01
C ALA A 405 -26.81 -6.85 -33.99
N GLU A 406 -26.53 -6.68 -35.28
CA GLU A 406 -26.62 -7.76 -36.28
C GLU A 406 -25.25 -8.45 -36.48
N THR A 407 -25.08 -9.57 -35.79
CA THR A 407 -23.77 -10.24 -35.62
C THR A 407 -23.47 -11.31 -36.67
N GLN A 408 -24.18 -11.37 -37.79
CA GLN A 408 -23.87 -12.30 -38.90
C GLN A 408 -24.32 -11.69 -40.23
N THR A 409 -23.57 -10.73 -40.75
CA THR A 409 -23.80 -10.22 -42.11
C THR A 409 -23.40 -11.31 -43.11
N VAL A 410 -24.40 -11.94 -43.74
CA VAL A 410 -24.24 -12.84 -44.90
C VAL A 410 -23.54 -12.07 -46.02
N GLU A 411 -22.84 -12.76 -46.94
CA GLU A 411 -22.10 -12.09 -48.02
C GLU A 411 -22.98 -11.18 -48.90
N ASP A 412 -24.29 -11.47 -48.96
CA ASP A 412 -25.31 -10.73 -49.70
C ASP A 412 -25.94 -9.56 -48.91
N ASP A 413 -25.41 -9.20 -47.75
CA ASP A 413 -25.89 -8.05 -46.98
C ASP A 413 -25.68 -6.75 -47.77
N PRO A 414 -26.70 -5.86 -47.89
CA PRO A 414 -26.58 -4.60 -48.62
C PRO A 414 -25.44 -3.71 -48.11
N THR A 415 -25.07 -3.80 -46.82
CA THR A 415 -23.95 -3.06 -46.24
C THR A 415 -22.60 -3.60 -46.71
N VAL A 416 -22.49 -4.91 -46.93
CA VAL A 416 -21.28 -5.58 -47.44
C VAL A 416 -21.09 -5.27 -48.92
N LEU A 417 -22.16 -5.37 -49.72
CA LEU A 417 -22.13 -5.02 -51.15
C LEU A 417 -21.70 -3.56 -51.36
N LYS A 418 -22.33 -2.65 -50.61
CA LYS A 418 -22.01 -1.22 -50.65
C LYS A 418 -20.55 -0.93 -50.29
N ALA A 419 -20.03 -1.57 -49.23
CA ALA A 419 -18.63 -1.41 -48.84
C ALA A 419 -17.67 -2.01 -49.88
N ARG A 420 -18.05 -3.11 -50.55
CA ARG A 420 -17.26 -3.74 -51.61
C ARG A 420 -17.20 -2.85 -52.87
N GLU A 421 -18.33 -2.29 -53.29
CA GLU A 421 -18.39 -1.34 -54.41
C GLU A 421 -17.58 -0.07 -54.14
N ALA A 422 -17.64 0.46 -52.91
CA ALA A 422 -16.82 1.59 -52.49
C ALA A 422 -15.31 1.28 -52.55
N LEU A 423 -14.91 0.09 -52.09
CA LEU A 423 -13.51 -0.35 -52.14
C LEU A 423 -13.02 -0.50 -53.59
N GLU A 424 -13.84 -1.06 -54.49
CA GLU A 424 -13.47 -1.20 -55.90
C GLU A 424 -13.38 0.17 -56.61
N ARG A 425 -14.32 1.08 -56.35
CA ARG A 425 -14.24 2.47 -56.85
C ARG A 425 -12.98 3.17 -56.38
N MET A 426 -12.64 3.05 -55.08
CA MET A 426 -11.42 3.62 -54.51
C MET A 426 -10.13 3.05 -55.13
N LYS A 427 -10.09 1.76 -55.47
CA LYS A 427 -8.92 1.15 -56.12
C LYS A 427 -8.77 1.55 -57.59
N SER A 428 -9.86 1.97 -58.25
CA SER A 428 -9.87 2.33 -59.68
C SER A 428 -9.41 3.76 -59.96
N THR A 429 -9.42 4.62 -58.93
CA THR A 429 -8.78 5.95 -58.91
C THR A 429 -7.31 5.87 -58.50
#